data_AF-A0A2M7AJZ3-F1
#
_entry.id   AF-A0A2M7AJZ3-F1
#
_cell.length_a   1.000
_cell.length_b   1.000
_cell.length_c   1.000
_cell.angle_alpha   90.00
_cell.angle_beta   90.00
_cell.angle_gamma   90.00
#
_symmetry.space_group_name_H-M   'P 1'
#
loop_
_entity.id
_entity.type
_entity.pdbx_description
1 polymer ?
#
loop_
_entity_poly.entity_id
_entity_poly.type
_entity_poly.pdbx_seq_one_letter_code
_entity_poly.pdbx_strand_id
1 'polypeptide(L)'
;EISEIKALSLSPEHLIIYLCEHSLRVTHSLSRLIFLADISQAINYYQDKIDWDFLVKESYNFGLERMVYCGLYSVSRILKTEVPSNILSILKPKRLTLGERIFLSRVVKNRSSPGLSYLVHLAMNKKSSEKIKFLFRTLFPPKKVLAQRNCIPESKISYLHYLQRCKEVLSHLPIPH
;
A
#
# COMPACT_ATOMS: atom_id res chain seq x y z
N GLU A 1 11.26 -23.63 8.47
CA GLU A 1 10.53 -24.65 9.26
C GLU A 1 9.60 -23.93 10.21
N ILE A 2 8.42 -24.49 10.46
CA ILE A 2 7.49 -23.98 11.47
C ILE A 2 7.30 -25.14 12.44
N SER A 3 7.73 -24.99 13.69
CA SER A 3 7.72 -26.06 14.68
C SER A 3 8.39 -27.35 14.15
N GLU A 4 9.59 -27.20 13.56
CA GLU A 4 10.40 -28.30 12.99
C GLU A 4 9.78 -29.01 11.78
N ILE A 5 8.64 -28.53 11.28
CA ILE A 5 8.01 -29.05 10.07
C ILE A 5 8.44 -28.21 8.87
N LYS A 6 8.88 -28.89 7.81
CA LYS A 6 9.13 -28.24 6.50
C LYS A 6 7.82 -27.71 5.95
N ALA A 7 7.75 -26.40 5.76
CA ALA A 7 6.60 -25.71 5.20
C ALA A 7 7.02 -24.97 3.94
N LEU A 8 6.15 -24.97 2.93
CA LEU A 8 6.30 -24.11 1.77
C LEU A 8 6.06 -22.66 2.19
N SER A 9 6.92 -21.75 1.74
CA SER A 9 6.78 -20.31 1.94
C SER A 9 6.95 -19.59 0.60
N LEU A 10 6.55 -18.32 0.57
CA LEU A 10 6.88 -17.44 -0.54
C LEU A 10 8.40 -17.33 -0.71
N SER A 11 8.86 -17.04 -1.93
CA SER A 11 10.22 -16.58 -2.15
C SER A 11 10.45 -15.24 -1.43
N PRO A 12 11.70 -14.87 -1.12
CA PRO A 12 12.03 -13.60 -0.50
C PRO A 12 11.43 -12.40 -1.25
N GLU A 13 11.51 -12.42 -2.58
CA GLU A 13 11.07 -11.33 -3.45
C GLU A 13 9.55 -11.18 -3.44
N HIS A 14 8.82 -12.29 -3.59
CA HIS A 14 7.36 -12.28 -3.51
C HIS A 14 6.87 -11.89 -2.12
N LEU A 15 7.57 -12.31 -1.06
CA LEU A 15 7.25 -11.88 0.30
C LEU A 15 7.44 -10.37 0.47
N ILE A 16 8.55 -9.79 0.00
CA ILE A 16 8.80 -8.35 0.10
C ILE A 16 7.76 -7.55 -0.70
N ILE A 17 7.41 -8.00 -1.91
CA ILE A 17 6.34 -7.39 -2.72
C ILE A 17 5.01 -7.44 -1.97
N TYR A 18 4.66 -8.60 -1.40
CA TYR A 18 3.45 -8.77 -0.61
C TYR A 18 3.42 -7.86 0.61
N LEU A 19 4.51 -7.76 1.37
CA LEU A 19 4.59 -6.90 2.54
C LEU A 19 4.44 -5.42 2.15
N CYS A 20 5.02 -5.01 1.02
CA CYS A 20 4.84 -3.65 0.50
C CYS A 20 3.38 -3.38 0.12
N GLU A 21 2.71 -4.27 -0.62
CA GLU A 21 1.27 -4.18 -0.93
C GLU A 21 0.43 -4.11 0.34
N HIS A 22 0.63 -5.08 1.24
CA HIS A 22 -0.13 -5.23 2.46
C HIS A 22 -0.04 -3.96 3.32
N SER A 23 1.17 -3.44 3.51
CA SER A 23 1.43 -2.23 4.28
C SER A 23 0.74 -0.99 3.71
N LEU A 24 0.49 -0.98 2.39
CA LEU A 24 -0.19 0.08 1.65
C LEU A 24 -1.69 -0.16 1.46
N ARG A 25 -2.26 -1.21 2.06
CA ARG A 25 -3.71 -1.32 2.17
C ARG A 25 -4.27 -0.09 2.87
N VAL A 26 -5.47 0.31 2.46
CA VAL A 26 -6.13 1.53 2.93
C VAL A 26 -6.15 1.60 4.47
N THR A 27 -6.50 0.51 5.15
CA THR A 27 -6.56 0.43 6.61
C THR A 27 -5.21 0.55 7.31
N HIS A 28 -4.10 0.38 6.60
CA HIS A 28 -2.74 0.37 7.14
C HIS A 28 -1.98 1.61 6.72
N SER A 29 -1.87 1.89 5.42
CA SER A 29 -1.23 3.09 4.86
C SER A 29 0.15 3.40 5.45
N LEU A 30 0.96 2.38 5.79
CA LEU A 30 2.23 2.53 6.49
C LEU A 30 2.14 3.39 7.77
N SER A 31 0.99 3.38 8.45
CA SER A 31 0.74 4.22 9.65
C SER A 31 1.31 3.65 10.95
N ARG A 32 1.73 2.37 10.94
CA ARG A 32 2.28 1.69 12.11
C ARG A 32 3.68 1.20 11.81
N LEU A 33 4.55 1.30 12.82
CA LEU A 33 5.94 0.85 12.73
C LEU A 33 6.07 -0.63 12.35
N ILE A 34 5.14 -1.48 12.81
CA ILE A 34 5.16 -2.93 12.52
C ILE A 34 5.23 -3.22 11.01
N PHE A 35 4.53 -2.44 10.17
CA PHE A 35 4.55 -2.63 8.72
C PHE A 35 5.91 -2.31 8.09
N LEU A 36 6.59 -1.27 8.59
CA LEU A 36 7.95 -0.95 8.17
C LEU A 36 8.94 -1.99 8.70
N ALA A 37 8.74 -2.45 9.94
CA ALA A 37 9.57 -3.45 10.58
C ALA A 37 9.48 -4.80 9.88
N ASP A 38 8.29 -5.24 9.44
CA ASP A 38 8.12 -6.49 8.70
C ASP A 38 8.89 -6.47 7.38
N ILE A 39 8.78 -5.38 6.62
CA ILE A 39 9.54 -5.18 5.37
C ILE A 39 11.04 -5.17 5.66
N SER A 40 11.48 -4.37 6.64
CA SER A 40 12.91 -4.26 6.98
C SER A 40 13.49 -5.58 7.48
N GLN A 41 12.75 -6.33 8.29
CA GLN A 41 13.20 -7.62 8.81
C GLN A 41 13.26 -8.66 7.69
N ALA A 42 12.30 -8.68 6.76
CA ALA A 42 12.38 -9.56 5.60
C ALA A 42 13.66 -9.28 4.77
N ILE A 43 13.94 -8.00 4.49
CA ILE A 43 15.14 -7.61 3.74
C ILE A 43 16.42 -8.01 4.50
N ASN A 44 16.50 -7.69 5.80
CA ASN A 44 17.67 -7.98 6.62
C ASN A 44 17.85 -9.47 6.92
N TYR A 45 16.80 -10.28 6.82
CA TYR A 45 16.89 -11.72 7.04
C TYR A 45 17.38 -12.46 5.80
N TYR A 46 16.90 -12.07 4.62
CA TYR A 46 17.28 -12.72 3.36
C TYR A 46 18.57 -12.15 2.76
N GLN A 47 18.88 -10.87 2.96
CA GLN A 47 20.11 -10.19 2.52
C GLN A 47 20.54 -10.59 1.10
N ASP A 48 21.71 -11.23 0.97
CA ASP A 48 22.32 -11.64 -0.31
C ASP A 48 21.52 -12.71 -1.08
N LYS A 49 20.50 -13.30 -0.45
CA LYS A 49 19.58 -14.24 -1.13
C LYS A 49 18.51 -13.54 -1.95
N ILE A 50 18.38 -12.22 -1.83
CA ILE A 50 17.35 -11.45 -2.55
C ILE A 50 17.85 -11.20 -3.97
N ASP A 51 17.17 -11.77 -4.95
CA ASP A 51 17.34 -11.37 -6.35
C ASP A 51 16.54 -10.08 -6.61
N TRP A 52 17.23 -8.95 -6.52
CA TRP A 52 16.60 -7.65 -6.70
C TRP A 52 16.09 -7.40 -8.12
N ASP A 53 16.74 -7.97 -9.15
CA ASP A 53 16.29 -7.82 -10.53
C ASP A 53 15.01 -8.63 -10.76
N PHE A 54 14.92 -9.82 -10.16
CA PHE A 54 13.69 -10.61 -10.13
C PHE A 54 12.57 -9.89 -9.38
N LEU A 55 12.85 -9.32 -8.20
CA LEU A 55 11.89 -8.52 -7.43
C LEU A 55 11.34 -7.35 -8.26
N VAL A 56 12.21 -6.62 -8.94
CA VAL A 56 11.82 -5.51 -9.81
C VAL A 56 10.92 -6.02 -10.93
N LYS A 57 11.34 -7.05 -11.66
CA LYS A 57 10.58 -7.66 -12.77
C LYS A 57 9.18 -8.08 -12.31
N GLU A 58 9.08 -8.80 -11.20
CA GLU A 58 7.81 -9.29 -10.67
C GLU A 58 6.91 -8.14 -10.17
N SER A 59 7.50 -7.10 -9.57
CA SER A 59 6.72 -5.92 -9.17
C SER A 59 6.03 -5.25 -10.37
N TYR A 60 6.69 -5.19 -11.53
CA TYR A 60 6.08 -4.68 -12.77
C TYR A 60 5.05 -5.64 -13.34
N ASN A 61 5.30 -6.95 -13.31
CA ASN A 61 4.36 -7.97 -13.78
C ASN A 61 3.04 -7.91 -13.01
N PHE A 62 3.09 -7.67 -11.69
CA PHE A 62 1.90 -7.49 -10.86
C PHE A 62 1.30 -6.08 -10.92
N GLY A 63 1.98 -5.10 -11.52
CA GLY A 63 1.58 -3.69 -11.49
C GLY A 63 1.66 -3.07 -10.09
N LEU A 64 2.56 -3.57 -9.25
CA LEU A 64 2.79 -3.16 -7.86
C LEU A 64 4.07 -2.33 -7.68
N GLU A 65 4.76 -1.95 -8.76
CA GLU A 65 6.04 -1.25 -8.73
C GLU A 65 6.00 0.02 -7.87
N ARG A 66 4.88 0.76 -7.90
CA ARG A 66 4.67 1.97 -7.09
C ARG A 66 4.57 1.65 -5.61
N MET A 67 3.90 0.56 -5.26
CA MET A 67 3.76 0.14 -3.86
C MET A 67 5.10 -0.34 -3.31
N VAL A 68 5.82 -1.14 -4.08
CA VAL A 68 7.16 -1.59 -3.74
C VAL A 68 8.10 -0.39 -3.58
N TYR A 69 8.10 0.56 -4.50
CA TYR A 69 8.85 1.81 -4.35
C TYR A 69 8.51 2.53 -3.04
N CYS A 70 7.22 2.73 -2.73
CA CYS A 70 6.80 3.42 -1.51
C CYS A 70 7.26 2.67 -0.25
N GLY A 71 7.13 1.35 -0.20
CA GLY A 71 7.57 0.53 0.94
C GLY A 71 9.08 0.58 1.13
N LEU A 72 9.85 0.25 0.08
CA LEU A 72 11.31 0.22 0.11
C LEU A 72 11.92 1.60 0.41
N TYR A 73 11.38 2.66 -0.20
CA TYR A 73 11.81 4.02 0.09
C TYR A 73 11.55 4.37 1.56
N SER A 74 10.39 3.99 2.10
CA SER A 74 10.04 4.31 3.49
C SER A 74 10.96 3.63 4.49
N VAL A 75 11.24 2.33 4.31
CA VAL A 75 12.15 1.60 5.22
C VAL A 75 13.60 2.09 5.10
N SER A 76 14.07 2.38 3.88
CA SER A 76 15.40 2.97 3.65
C SER A 76 15.55 4.35 4.34
N ARG A 77 14.50 5.18 4.32
CA ARG A 77 14.56 6.52 4.94
C ARG A 77 14.39 6.50 6.46
N ILE A 78 13.45 5.69 6.97
CA ILE A 78 13.03 5.68 8.38
C ILE A 78 13.89 4.72 9.20
N LEU A 79 14.03 3.47 8.75
CA LEU A 79 14.73 2.40 9.48
C LEU A 79 16.17 2.20 9.02
N LYS A 80 16.62 2.95 8.00
CA LYS A 80 17.97 2.83 7.41
C LYS A 80 18.26 1.43 6.87
N THR A 81 17.21 0.71 6.46
CA THR A 81 17.35 -0.60 5.81
C THR A 81 18.17 -0.45 4.54
N GLU A 82 19.12 -1.36 4.35
CA GLU A 82 19.97 -1.40 3.17
C GLU A 82 19.17 -1.88 1.96
N VAL A 83 18.77 -0.93 1.12
CA VAL A 83 18.14 -1.19 -0.17
C VAL A 83 19.05 -0.62 -1.24
N PRO A 84 19.47 -1.40 -2.25
CA PRO A 84 20.36 -0.89 -3.29
C PRO A 84 19.77 0.34 -4.00
N SER A 85 20.58 1.38 -4.16
CA SER A 85 20.14 2.68 -4.68
C SER A 85 19.70 2.62 -6.14
N ASN A 86 20.29 1.72 -6.93
CA ASN A 86 19.86 1.40 -8.30
C ASN A 86 18.44 0.85 -8.31
N ILE A 87 18.07 -0.02 -7.37
CA ILE A 87 16.74 -0.63 -7.30
C ILE A 87 15.66 0.40 -6.97
N LEU A 88 15.92 1.27 -5.99
CA LEU A 88 15.03 2.40 -5.71
C LEU A 88 14.88 3.33 -6.92
N SER A 89 15.95 3.53 -7.69
CA SER A 89 15.93 4.38 -8.88
C SER A 89 15.14 3.77 -10.04
N ILE A 90 15.23 2.45 -10.23
CA ILE A 90 14.47 1.72 -11.26
C ILE A 90 12.97 1.74 -10.92
N LEU A 91 12.61 1.42 -9.68
CA LEU A 91 11.21 1.38 -9.23
C LEU A 91 10.56 2.76 -9.15
N LYS A 92 11.37 3.82 -9.03
CA LYS A 92 10.86 5.19 -8.90
C LYS A 92 10.02 5.57 -10.12
N PRO A 93 8.76 5.98 -9.93
CA PRO A 93 7.94 6.44 -11.04
C PRO A 93 8.56 7.66 -11.73
N LYS A 94 8.54 7.69 -13.06
CA LYS A 94 9.02 8.83 -13.87
C LYS A 94 8.49 10.19 -13.36
N ARG A 95 7.23 10.20 -12.91
CA ARG A 95 6.61 11.35 -12.26
C ARG A 95 5.78 10.87 -11.06
N LEU A 96 6.19 11.30 -9.86
CA LEU A 96 5.35 11.19 -8.66
C LEU A 96 4.26 12.25 -8.71
N THR A 97 3.02 11.81 -8.56
CA THR A 97 1.85 12.68 -8.41
C THR A 97 1.94 13.49 -7.12
N LEU A 98 1.17 14.58 -7.02
CA LEU A 98 1.09 15.36 -5.79
C LEU A 98 0.63 14.48 -4.61
N GLY A 99 -0.34 13.59 -4.83
CA GLY A 99 -0.83 12.66 -3.82
C GLY A 99 0.26 11.72 -3.29
N GLU A 100 1.06 11.13 -4.18
CA GLU A 100 2.19 10.26 -3.75
C GLU A 100 3.26 11.04 -2.99
N ARG A 101 3.56 12.28 -3.39
CA ARG A 101 4.51 13.15 -2.66
C ARG A 101 4.00 13.46 -1.26
N ILE A 102 2.70 13.77 -1.14
CA ILE A 102 2.04 14.01 0.13
C ILE A 102 2.09 12.75 1.02
N PHE A 103 1.78 11.59 0.45
CA PHE A 103 1.84 10.30 1.13
C PHE A 103 3.25 10.04 1.67
N LEU A 104 4.28 10.05 0.81
CA LEU A 104 5.66 9.79 1.19
C LEU A 104 6.16 10.80 2.24
N SER A 105 5.84 12.09 2.08
CA SER A 105 6.21 13.14 3.04
C SER A 105 5.61 12.89 4.42
N ARG A 106 4.33 12.46 4.49
CA ARG A 106 3.68 12.14 5.77
C ARG A 106 4.21 10.86 6.39
N VAL A 107 4.47 9.82 5.61
CA VAL A 107 5.07 8.57 6.10
C VAL A 107 6.45 8.84 6.70
N VAL A 108 7.34 9.53 5.98
CA VAL A 108 8.69 9.85 6.48
C VAL A 108 8.66 10.74 7.74
N LYS A 109 7.66 11.62 7.86
CA LYS A 109 7.47 12.46 9.05
C LYS A 109 6.75 11.76 10.21
N ASN A 110 6.48 10.45 10.11
CA ASN A 110 5.69 9.69 11.07
C ASN A 110 4.30 10.31 11.35
N ARG A 111 3.67 10.83 10.29
CA ARG A 111 2.32 11.44 10.31
C ARG A 111 1.37 10.74 9.33
N SER A 112 1.66 9.48 8.97
CA SER A 112 0.76 8.71 8.13
C SER A 112 -0.45 8.26 8.93
N SER A 113 -1.61 8.28 8.29
CA SER A 113 -2.88 7.85 8.85
C SER A 113 -3.52 6.80 7.95
N PRO A 114 -4.39 5.92 8.49
CA PRO A 114 -5.25 5.09 7.66
C PRO A 114 -5.97 5.93 6.59
N GLY A 115 -6.12 5.35 5.41
CA GLY A 115 -6.71 5.96 4.23
C GLY A 115 -5.77 6.83 3.39
N LEU A 116 -4.62 7.28 3.90
CA LEU A 116 -3.72 8.13 3.12
C LEU A 116 -3.18 7.43 1.86
N SER A 117 -3.05 6.10 1.90
CA SER A 117 -2.64 5.29 0.75
C SER A 117 -3.61 5.37 -0.43
N TYR A 118 -4.86 5.84 -0.28
CA TYR A 118 -5.76 6.09 -1.41
C TYR A 118 -5.11 6.96 -2.49
N LEU A 119 -4.21 7.87 -2.10
CA LEU A 119 -3.44 8.70 -3.03
C LEU A 119 -2.49 7.88 -3.92
N VAL A 120 -1.88 6.83 -3.35
CA VAL A 120 -1.02 5.89 -4.08
C VAL A 120 -1.87 4.99 -4.98
N HIS A 121 -2.96 4.42 -4.45
CA HIS A 121 -3.90 3.60 -5.24
C HIS A 121 -4.47 4.38 -6.44
N LEU A 122 -4.81 5.66 -6.25
CA LEU A 122 -5.27 6.53 -7.35
C LEU A 122 -4.17 6.75 -8.40
N ALA A 123 -2.91 6.88 -8.00
CA ALA A 123 -1.78 7.08 -8.90
C ALA A 123 -1.40 5.81 -9.70
N MET A 124 -1.71 4.62 -9.18
CA MET A 124 -1.53 3.35 -9.90
C MET A 124 -2.46 3.20 -11.10
N ASN A 125 -3.61 3.88 -11.09
CA ASN A 125 -4.54 3.86 -12.21
C ASN A 125 -4.02 4.73 -13.37
N LYS A 126 -3.60 4.10 -14.47
CA LYS A 126 -2.98 4.79 -15.62
C LYS A 126 -3.95 5.68 -16.40
N LYS A 127 -5.18 5.21 -16.62
CA LYS A 127 -6.22 5.93 -17.42
C LYS A 127 -7.10 6.80 -16.53
N SER A 128 -7.53 7.96 -17.05
CA SER A 128 -8.47 8.84 -16.35
C SER A 128 -9.81 8.17 -16.04
N SER A 129 -10.29 7.30 -16.94
CA SER A 129 -11.50 6.49 -16.71
C SER A 129 -11.37 5.57 -15.50
N GLU A 130 -10.23 4.90 -15.34
CA GLU A 130 -9.98 4.01 -14.20
C GLU A 130 -9.83 4.79 -12.89
N LYS A 131 -9.26 6.01 -12.94
CA LYS A 131 -9.23 6.91 -11.77
C LYS A 131 -10.63 7.31 -11.31
N ILE A 132 -11.49 7.72 -12.24
CA ILE A 132 -12.89 8.09 -11.93
C ILE A 132 -13.63 6.86 -11.38
N LYS A 133 -13.48 5.71 -12.03
CA LYS A 133 -14.07 4.44 -11.57
C LYS A 133 -13.57 4.02 -10.19
N PHE A 134 -12.28 4.20 -9.91
CA PHE A 134 -11.69 3.95 -8.60
C PHE A 134 -12.30 4.85 -7.53
N LEU A 135 -12.39 6.16 -7.78
CA LEU A 135 -13.02 7.13 -6.87
C LEU A 135 -14.49 6.77 -6.63
N PHE A 136 -15.24 6.48 -7.70
CA PHE A 136 -16.63 6.09 -7.60
C PHE A 136 -16.81 4.82 -6.76
N ARG A 137 -16.03 3.76 -7.01
CA ARG A 137 -16.09 2.52 -6.21
C ARG A 137 -15.64 2.70 -4.77
N THR A 138 -14.79 3.68 -4.50
CA THR A 138 -14.30 3.98 -3.15
C THR A 138 -15.37 4.67 -2.31
N LEU A 139 -16.07 5.65 -2.89
CA LEU A 139 -17.13 6.43 -2.26
C LEU A 139 -18.47 5.69 -2.25
N PHE A 140 -18.80 5.01 -3.35
CA PHE A 140 -20.06 4.32 -3.57
C PHE A 140 -19.84 2.82 -3.84
N PRO A 141 -19.32 2.07 -2.85
CA PRO A 141 -19.15 0.62 -3.00
C PRO A 141 -20.52 -0.09 -3.13
N PRO A 142 -20.55 -1.30 -3.72
CA PRO A 142 -21.77 -2.11 -3.80
C PRO A 142 -22.39 -2.36 -2.43
N LYS A 143 -23.73 -2.46 -2.37
CA LYS A 143 -24.47 -2.68 -1.10
C LYS A 143 -23.93 -3.87 -0.30
N LYS A 144 -23.61 -4.99 -0.96
CA LYS A 144 -22.97 -6.16 -0.34
C LYS A 144 -21.67 -5.84 0.40
N VAL A 145 -20.83 -4.95 -0.15
CA VAL A 145 -19.56 -4.55 0.49
C VAL A 145 -19.84 -3.67 1.71
N LEU A 146 -20.81 -2.75 1.64
CA LEU A 146 -21.22 -1.95 2.80
C LEU A 146 -21.86 -2.79 3.89
N ALA A 147 -22.70 -3.75 3.50
CA ALA A 147 -23.33 -4.71 4.40
C ALA A 147 -22.27 -5.51 5.17
N GLN A 148 -21.29 -6.07 4.46
CA GLN A 148 -20.18 -6.80 5.06
C GLN A 148 -19.33 -5.91 5.99
N ARG A 149 -19.04 -4.67 5.58
CA ARG A 149 -18.23 -3.73 6.39
C ARG A 149 -18.93 -3.32 7.68
N ASN A 150 -20.25 -3.16 7.66
CA ASN A 150 -21.05 -2.77 8.82
C ASN A 150 -21.63 -3.96 9.59
N CYS A 151 -21.34 -5.20 9.17
CA CYS A 151 -21.88 -6.42 9.75
C CYS A 151 -23.42 -6.43 9.84
N ILE A 152 -24.10 -5.93 8.79
CA ILE A 152 -25.57 -5.88 8.71
C ILE A 152 -26.08 -6.56 7.43
N PRO A 153 -27.34 -7.04 7.41
CA PRO A 153 -27.97 -7.55 6.18
C PRO A 153 -28.05 -6.49 5.08
N GLU A 154 -27.94 -6.93 3.82
CA GLU A 154 -28.03 -6.03 2.66
C GLU A 154 -29.35 -5.25 2.59
N SER A 155 -30.44 -5.84 3.06
CA SER A 155 -31.76 -5.20 3.15
C SER A 155 -31.81 -3.98 4.07
N LYS A 156 -30.86 -3.86 5.02
CA LYS A 156 -30.78 -2.73 5.96
C LYS A 156 -29.90 -1.58 5.47
N ILE A 157 -29.29 -1.70 4.29
CA ILE A 157 -28.45 -0.65 3.72
C ILE A 157 -29.31 0.50 3.19
N SER A 158 -29.22 1.63 3.87
CA SER A 158 -29.85 2.90 3.52
C SER A 158 -28.85 3.94 3.01
N TYR A 159 -29.36 5.07 2.50
CA TYR A 159 -28.55 6.21 2.04
C TYR A 159 -27.60 6.77 3.11
N LEU A 160 -27.97 6.70 4.40
CA LEU A 160 -27.12 7.15 5.51
C LEU A 160 -25.77 6.43 5.55
N HIS A 161 -25.72 5.14 5.17
CA HIS A 161 -24.49 4.36 5.14
C HIS A 161 -23.54 4.85 4.03
N TYR A 162 -24.09 5.33 2.91
CA TYR A 162 -23.29 5.96 1.85
C TYR A 162 -22.76 7.32 2.28
N LEU A 163 -23.56 8.13 2.99
CA LEU A 163 -23.08 9.40 3.56
C LEU A 163 -21.97 9.17 4.58
N GLN A 164 -22.13 8.19 5.47
CA GLN A 164 -21.10 7.81 6.44
C GLN A 164 -19.83 7.35 5.73
N ARG A 165 -19.96 6.59 4.64
CA ARG A 165 -18.83 6.15 3.82
C ARG A 165 -18.09 7.32 3.17
N CYS A 166 -18.81 8.28 2.60
CA CYS A 166 -18.21 9.50 2.05
C CYS A 166 -17.48 10.30 3.13
N LYS A 167 -18.11 10.49 4.30
CA LYS A 167 -17.50 11.19 5.44
C LYS A 167 -16.23 10.50 5.93
N GLU A 168 -16.25 9.18 6.05
CA GLU A 168 -15.10 8.35 6.41
C GLU A 168 -13.94 8.55 5.43
N VAL A 169 -14.17 8.34 4.13
CA VAL A 169 -13.12 8.47 3.10
C VAL A 169 -12.55 9.89 3.07
N LEU A 170 -13.39 10.92 3.14
CA LEU A 170 -12.97 12.31 3.13
C LEU A 170 -12.19 12.69 4.40
N SER A 171 -12.52 12.11 5.56
CA SER A 171 -11.79 12.37 6.81
C SER A 171 -10.34 11.87 6.80
N HIS A 172 -10.03 10.90 5.94
CA HIS A 172 -8.69 10.35 5.77
C HIS A 172 -7.84 11.11 4.74
N LEU A 173 -8.49 11.92 3.89
CA LEU A 173 -7.76 12.74 2.94
C LEU A 173 -7.19 13.96 3.65
N PRO A 174 -5.94 14.31 3.38
CA PRO A 174 -5.33 15.46 4.01
C PRO A 174 -6.00 16.74 3.51
N ILE A 175 -6.59 17.49 4.45
CA ILE A 175 -7.08 18.84 4.17
C ILE A 175 -5.85 19.69 3.82
N PRO A 176 -5.84 20.41 2.69
CA PRO A 176 -4.80 21.39 2.41
C PRO A 176 -4.89 22.48 3.48
N HIS A 177 -3.84 22.59 4.30
CA HIS A 177 -3.55 23.76 5.13
C HIS A 177 -2.44 24.54 4.45
#